data_AF-A0A2T4JD09-F1
#
_entry.id   AF-A0A2T4JD09-F1
#
_cell.length_a   1.000
_cell.length_b   1.000
_cell.length_c   1.000
_cell.angle_alpha   90.00
_cell.angle_beta   90.00
_cell.angle_gamma   90.00
#
_symmetry.space_group_name_H-M   'P 1'
#
loop_
_entity.id
_entity.type
_entity.pdbx_description
1 polymer ?
#
loop_
_entity_poly.entity_id
_entity_poly.type
_entity_poly.pdbx_seq_one_letter_code
_entity_poly.pdbx_strand_id
1 'polypeptide(L)'
;FDGLGRVTEITATDDGSYGDDTITSGDGEDWIVGGAGADVITDGDGFALILGDLGSVLATGGVLTSVSSIVALQGAKDTITTGDGKAWVFGGEGSDSITDSEGDAVILGDLGKVTLADGIIVRVEATEVLRGGDDEITTGGGDAWIVGGTGSDKIASGEGRGYILADTGLMTFDDLGRVTEITATDDGSYGDD
;
A
#
# COMPACT_ATOMS: atom_id res chain seq x y z
N PHE A 1 13.01 5.38 -16.94
CA PHE A 1 13.91 4.23 -17.15
C PHE A 1 15.36 4.69 -17.18
N ASP A 2 16.29 3.87 -16.70
CA ASP A 2 17.73 4.13 -16.79
C ASP A 2 18.32 3.70 -18.15
N GLY A 3 19.64 3.87 -18.32
CA GLY A 3 20.35 3.49 -19.55
C GLY A 3 20.34 2.00 -19.87
N LEU A 4 19.83 1.15 -18.99
CA LEU A 4 19.67 -0.30 -19.17
C LEU A 4 18.20 -0.72 -19.31
N GLY A 5 17.27 0.23 -19.34
CA GLY A 5 15.84 -0.05 -19.48
C GLY A 5 15.16 -0.49 -18.18
N ARG A 6 15.75 -0.24 -17.01
CA ARG A 6 15.12 -0.51 -15.71
C ARG A 6 14.25 0.66 -15.28
N VAL A 7 13.08 0.40 -14.67
CA VAL A 7 12.21 1.47 -14.15
C VAL A 7 13.00 2.30 -13.14
N THR A 8 12.82 3.62 -13.20
CA THR A 8 13.44 4.58 -12.29
C THR A 8 12.40 5.36 -11.50
N GLU A 9 11.28 5.64 -12.14
CA GLU A 9 10.20 6.43 -11.57
C GLU A 9 8.91 6.03 -12.28
N ILE A 10 7.86 5.80 -11.48
CA ILE A 10 6.46 5.87 -11.90
C ILE A 10 5.83 6.98 -11.08
N THR A 11 5.00 7.80 -11.70
CA THR A 11 4.31 8.89 -11.02
C THR A 11 2.95 9.07 -11.65
N ALA A 12 1.90 8.91 -10.85
CA ALA A 12 0.56 9.40 -11.14
C ALA A 12 0.32 10.62 -10.25
N THR A 13 -0.06 11.72 -10.86
CA THR A 13 -0.32 12.99 -10.18
C THR A 13 -1.69 13.49 -10.54
N ASP A 14 -2.27 14.25 -9.63
CA ASP A 14 -3.56 14.87 -9.83
C ASP A 14 -3.48 15.98 -10.91
N ASP A 15 -4.18 15.77 -12.02
CA ASP A 15 -4.36 16.77 -13.08
C ASP A 15 -5.80 17.34 -13.12
N GLY A 16 -6.59 17.03 -12.09
CA GLY A 16 -8.01 17.36 -11.96
C GLY A 16 -8.96 16.42 -12.71
N SER A 17 -8.44 15.39 -13.39
CA SER A 17 -9.26 14.29 -13.90
C SER A 17 -9.42 13.19 -12.86
N TYR A 18 -10.55 12.50 -12.93
CA TYR A 18 -10.88 11.34 -12.11
C TYR A 18 -11.80 10.43 -12.94
N GLY A 19 -11.77 9.14 -12.65
CA GLY A 19 -12.55 8.12 -13.33
C GLY A 19 -12.50 6.83 -12.56
N ASP A 20 -13.61 6.09 -12.59
CA ASP A 20 -13.69 4.77 -11.99
C ASP A 20 -13.15 3.77 -13.02
N ASP A 21 -11.93 3.26 -12.79
CA ASP A 21 -11.25 2.35 -13.71
C ASP A 21 -11.40 0.88 -13.29
N THR A 22 -11.22 -0.03 -14.26
CA THR A 22 -11.16 -1.47 -14.01
C THR A 22 -9.88 -2.02 -14.63
N ILE A 23 -9.02 -2.56 -13.77
CA ILE A 23 -7.68 -3.01 -14.12
C ILE A 23 -7.56 -4.50 -13.80
N THR A 24 -7.04 -5.26 -14.76
CA THR A 24 -6.67 -6.66 -14.55
C THR A 24 -5.29 -6.92 -15.14
N SER A 25 -4.35 -7.33 -14.30
CA SER A 25 -3.02 -7.82 -14.69
C SER A 25 -3.00 -9.35 -14.71
N GLY A 26 -1.90 -9.90 -15.23
CA GLY A 26 -1.67 -11.35 -15.26
C GLY A 26 -0.69 -11.76 -14.17
N ASP A 27 -0.11 -12.94 -14.31
CA ASP A 27 0.95 -13.39 -13.42
C ASP A 27 2.27 -12.68 -13.74
N GLY A 28 3.10 -12.40 -12.72
CA GLY A 28 4.43 -11.86 -12.92
C GLY A 28 4.84 -10.79 -11.91
N GLU A 29 5.54 -9.77 -12.42
CA GLU A 29 5.91 -8.59 -11.65
C GLU A 29 5.09 -7.42 -12.20
N ASP A 30 4.11 -6.96 -11.43
CA ASP A 30 3.09 -6.02 -11.88
C ASP A 30 3.12 -4.77 -10.99
N TRP A 31 3.25 -3.60 -11.64
CA TRP A 31 3.24 -2.30 -10.97
C TRP A 31 2.04 -1.52 -11.50
N ILE A 32 1.04 -1.34 -10.64
CA ILE A 32 -0.30 -0.86 -10.99
C ILE A 32 -0.57 0.44 -10.23
N VAL A 33 -1.17 1.39 -10.93
CA VAL A 33 -1.70 2.62 -10.34
C VAL A 33 -3.11 2.81 -10.89
N GLY A 34 -4.12 2.83 -10.02
CA GLY A 34 -5.53 2.97 -10.42
C GLY A 34 -5.80 4.36 -10.97
N GLY A 35 -5.57 5.39 -10.17
CA GLY A 35 -5.77 6.77 -10.61
C GLY A 35 -6.39 7.61 -9.51
N ALA A 36 -7.39 8.42 -9.85
CA ALA A 36 -8.26 9.03 -8.87
C ALA A 36 -9.67 8.64 -9.27
N GLY A 37 -10.51 8.24 -8.33
CA GLY A 37 -11.82 7.66 -8.61
C GLY A 37 -12.02 6.40 -7.80
N ALA A 38 -13.09 5.66 -8.08
CA ALA A 38 -13.33 4.38 -7.43
C ALA A 38 -12.86 3.24 -8.34
N ASP A 39 -11.68 2.71 -8.07
CA ASP A 39 -11.02 1.75 -8.95
C ASP A 39 -11.25 0.30 -8.52
N VAL A 40 -11.30 -0.59 -9.51
CA VAL A 40 -11.34 -2.04 -9.30
C VAL A 40 -10.08 -2.66 -9.90
N ILE A 41 -9.20 -3.16 -9.04
CA ILE A 41 -7.90 -3.70 -9.41
C ILE A 41 -7.85 -5.18 -9.05
N THR A 42 -7.47 -6.02 -10.00
CA THR A 42 -7.25 -7.45 -9.80
C THR A 42 -5.92 -7.86 -10.41
N ASP A 43 -5.03 -8.38 -9.59
CA ASP A 43 -3.72 -8.89 -10.01
C ASP A 43 -3.69 -10.43 -10.09
N GLY A 44 -2.76 -10.97 -10.86
CA GLY A 44 -2.46 -12.40 -10.91
C GLY A 44 -1.45 -12.82 -9.85
N ASP A 45 -0.86 -14.01 -10.01
CA ASP A 45 0.15 -14.50 -9.08
C ASP A 45 1.51 -13.82 -9.33
N GLY A 46 2.26 -13.52 -8.28
CA GLY A 46 3.63 -13.01 -8.38
C GLY A 46 3.94 -11.85 -7.44
N PHE A 47 4.72 -10.87 -7.90
CA PHE A 47 4.98 -9.66 -7.14
C PHE A 47 4.05 -8.54 -7.61
N ALA A 48 3.22 -8.05 -6.70
CA ALA A 48 2.31 -6.93 -6.93
C ALA A 48 2.83 -5.67 -6.22
N LEU A 49 2.90 -4.55 -6.93
CA LEU A 49 2.96 -3.21 -6.36
C LEU A 49 1.76 -2.43 -6.85
N ILE A 50 0.79 -2.17 -5.98
CA ILE A 50 -0.48 -1.54 -6.32
C ILE A 50 -0.65 -0.26 -5.50
N LEU A 51 -0.90 0.84 -6.20
CA LEU A 51 -1.48 2.06 -5.66
C LEU A 51 -2.92 2.10 -6.18
N GLY A 52 -3.92 2.06 -5.30
CA GLY A 52 -5.33 2.23 -5.67
C GLY A 52 -5.52 3.62 -6.28
N ASP A 53 -5.21 4.62 -5.47
CA ASP A 53 -5.16 6.00 -5.92
C ASP A 53 -3.80 6.41 -6.57
N LEU A 54 -3.59 7.73 -6.66
CA LEU A 54 -2.39 8.37 -7.13
C LEU A 54 -1.17 8.05 -6.24
N GLY A 55 0.01 8.02 -6.88
CA GLY A 55 1.23 7.80 -6.14
C GLY A 55 2.51 7.91 -6.96
N SER A 56 3.62 7.61 -6.28
CA SER A 56 4.95 7.59 -6.86
C SER A 56 5.72 6.35 -6.43
N VAL A 57 6.43 5.76 -7.39
CA VAL A 57 7.38 4.66 -7.17
C VAL A 57 8.74 5.10 -7.65
N LEU A 58 9.74 5.04 -6.79
CA LEU A 58 11.11 5.44 -7.10
C LEU A 58 12.05 4.25 -7.00
N ALA A 59 12.89 4.08 -8.02
CA ALA A 59 13.90 3.03 -8.08
C ALA A 59 15.25 3.59 -8.58
N THR A 60 16.34 3.11 -7.97
CA THR A 60 17.70 3.43 -8.39
C THR A 60 18.41 2.17 -8.82
N GLY A 61 18.87 2.13 -10.07
CA GLY A 61 19.52 0.95 -10.61
C GLY A 61 18.62 -0.29 -10.64
N GLY A 62 17.30 -0.10 -10.76
CA GLY A 62 16.30 -1.18 -10.73
C GLY A 62 15.98 -1.71 -9.34
N VAL A 63 16.45 -1.07 -8.27
CA VAL A 63 16.10 -1.41 -6.90
C VAL A 63 15.14 -0.35 -6.36
N LEU A 64 13.99 -0.78 -5.82
CA LEU A 64 13.03 0.12 -5.17
C LEU A 64 13.70 0.88 -4.02
N THR A 65 13.36 2.16 -3.93
CA THR A 65 13.87 3.08 -2.89
C THR A 65 12.73 3.74 -2.13
N SER A 66 11.60 3.99 -2.80
CA SER A 66 10.41 4.56 -2.17
C SER A 66 9.16 4.17 -2.95
N VAL A 67 8.08 3.92 -2.23
CA VAL A 67 6.71 3.88 -2.75
C VAL A 67 5.87 4.79 -1.86
N SER A 68 5.06 5.66 -2.44
CA SER A 68 4.24 6.61 -1.68
C SER A 68 2.94 6.85 -2.43
N SER A 69 1.81 6.68 -1.76
CA SER A 69 0.56 7.30 -2.20
C SER A 69 0.64 8.81 -2.01
N ILE A 70 -0.15 9.52 -2.79
CA ILE A 70 -0.27 10.98 -2.72
C ILE A 70 -1.74 11.35 -2.65
N VAL A 71 -2.00 12.47 -2.01
CA VAL A 71 -3.32 13.10 -1.98
C VAL A 71 -3.88 13.32 -3.39
N ALA A 72 -5.14 12.98 -3.57
CA ALA A 72 -5.95 13.32 -4.73
C ALA A 72 -6.99 14.40 -4.38
N LEU A 73 -7.49 15.14 -5.35
CA LEU A 73 -8.67 16.00 -5.17
C LEU A 73 -9.95 15.18 -4.99
N GLN A 74 -9.96 13.95 -5.50
CA GLN A 74 -11.11 13.06 -5.55
C GLN A 74 -10.67 11.60 -5.42
N GLY A 75 -9.89 11.28 -4.39
CA GLY A 75 -9.67 9.89 -4.00
C GLY A 75 -10.98 9.30 -3.48
N ALA A 76 -11.28 8.07 -3.89
CA ALA A 76 -12.50 7.40 -3.54
C ALA A 76 -12.21 5.94 -3.19
N LYS A 77 -13.28 5.20 -2.85
CA LYS A 77 -13.17 3.81 -2.46
C LYS A 77 -12.64 2.95 -3.61
N ASP A 78 -11.55 2.25 -3.34
CA ASP A 78 -10.98 1.24 -4.21
C ASP A 78 -11.34 -0.19 -3.77
N THR A 79 -11.32 -1.11 -4.74
CA THR A 79 -11.41 -2.55 -4.51
C THR A 79 -10.22 -3.23 -5.13
N ILE A 80 -9.32 -3.74 -4.30
CA ILE A 80 -8.04 -4.30 -4.70
C ILE A 80 -7.98 -5.77 -4.31
N THR A 81 -7.67 -6.63 -5.28
CA THR A 81 -7.42 -8.06 -5.05
C THR A 81 -6.09 -8.47 -5.67
N THR A 82 -5.23 -9.11 -4.89
CA THR A 82 -3.96 -9.68 -5.37
C THR A 82 -4.07 -11.21 -5.52
N GLY A 83 -3.20 -11.79 -6.36
CA GLY A 83 -2.99 -13.23 -6.41
C GLY A 83 -1.97 -13.70 -5.38
N ASP A 84 -1.51 -14.95 -5.52
CA ASP A 84 -0.51 -15.51 -4.62
C ASP A 84 0.87 -14.90 -4.90
N GLY A 85 1.59 -14.50 -3.84
CA GLY A 85 2.94 -13.99 -3.90
C GLY A 85 3.12 -12.75 -3.04
N LYS A 86 4.17 -11.97 -3.33
CA LYS A 86 4.51 -10.83 -2.48
C LYS A 86 3.72 -9.60 -2.94
N ALA A 87 2.94 -8.99 -2.05
CA ALA A 87 2.08 -7.86 -2.40
C ALA A 87 2.40 -6.59 -1.61
N TRP A 88 2.53 -5.47 -2.32
CA TRP A 88 2.65 -4.13 -1.74
C TRP A 88 1.43 -3.32 -2.19
N VAL A 89 0.51 -3.03 -1.28
CA VAL A 89 -0.76 -2.38 -1.59
C VAL A 89 -0.91 -1.10 -0.78
N PHE A 90 -1.36 -0.04 -1.44
CA PHE A 90 -1.75 1.22 -0.85
C PHE A 90 -3.17 1.49 -1.36
N GLY A 91 -4.17 1.56 -0.49
CA GLY A 91 -5.54 1.89 -0.90
C GLY A 91 -5.60 3.32 -1.41
N GLY A 92 -5.39 4.29 -0.54
CA GLY A 92 -5.33 5.69 -0.95
C GLY A 92 -6.11 6.60 -0.03
N GLU A 93 -6.91 7.49 -0.61
CA GLU A 93 -7.97 8.18 0.12
C GLU A 93 -9.29 7.50 -0.20
N GLY A 94 -9.90 6.84 0.77
CA GLY A 94 -11.10 6.10 0.42
C GLY A 94 -11.69 5.39 1.60
N SER A 95 -12.44 4.34 1.31
CA SER A 95 -12.86 3.38 2.33
C SER A 95 -12.69 2.04 1.66
N ASP A 96 -11.45 1.61 1.61
CA ASP A 96 -10.94 0.70 0.61
C ASP A 96 -11.21 -0.74 1.01
N SER A 97 -11.33 -1.60 0.00
CA SER A 97 -11.46 -3.04 0.21
C SER A 97 -10.24 -3.72 -0.38
N ILE A 98 -9.37 -4.22 0.48
CA ILE A 98 -8.11 -4.83 0.11
C ILE A 98 -8.15 -6.30 0.51
N THR A 99 -8.07 -7.18 -0.49
CA THR A 99 -7.94 -8.63 -0.29
C THR A 99 -6.62 -9.10 -0.88
N ASP A 100 -5.72 -9.49 0.01
CA ASP A 100 -4.47 -10.16 -0.37
C ASP A 100 -4.61 -11.68 -0.21
N SER A 101 -4.13 -12.44 -1.21
CA SER A 101 -4.14 -13.90 -1.18
C SER A 101 -3.01 -14.43 -0.27
N GLU A 102 -2.27 -15.46 -0.66
CA GLU A 102 -1.15 -15.99 0.12
C GLU A 102 0.16 -15.29 -0.24
N GLY A 103 0.98 -14.95 0.75
CA GLY A 103 2.35 -14.48 0.60
C GLY A 103 2.69 -13.31 1.51
N ASP A 104 3.94 -12.82 1.42
CA ASP A 104 4.39 -11.72 2.27
C ASP A 104 3.78 -10.39 1.79
N ALA A 105 3.18 -9.63 2.70
CA ALA A 105 2.40 -8.44 2.36
C ALA A 105 2.90 -7.16 3.07
N VAL A 106 2.83 -6.03 2.37
CA VAL A 106 2.89 -4.69 2.94
C VAL A 106 1.63 -3.97 2.49
N ILE A 107 0.73 -3.66 3.42
CA ILE A 107 -0.55 -3.03 3.11
C ILE A 107 -0.71 -1.75 3.92
N LEU A 108 -1.03 -0.67 3.23
CA LEU A 108 -1.49 0.57 3.83
C LEU A 108 -2.91 0.79 3.31
N GLY A 109 -3.90 0.84 4.20
CA GLY A 109 -5.28 1.12 3.82
C GLY A 109 -5.36 2.52 3.22
N ASP A 110 -4.88 3.49 3.98
CA ASP A 110 -4.88 4.89 3.55
C ASP A 110 -3.55 5.38 2.94
N LEU A 111 -3.36 6.71 2.90
CA LEU A 111 -2.13 7.33 2.45
C LEU A 111 -0.93 6.96 3.32
N GLY A 112 0.13 6.55 2.64
CA GLY A 112 1.34 6.20 3.31
C GLY A 112 2.53 6.04 2.40
N LYS A 113 3.63 5.62 3.00
CA LYS A 113 4.93 5.54 2.36
C LYS A 113 5.75 4.37 2.90
N VAL A 114 6.37 3.66 1.97
CA VAL A 114 7.39 2.67 2.24
C VAL A 114 8.72 3.18 1.73
N THR A 115 9.73 3.22 2.60
CA THR A 115 11.10 3.59 2.26
C THR A 115 12.00 2.36 2.35
N LEU A 116 12.88 2.21 1.36
CA LEU A 116 13.85 1.12 1.31
C LEU A 116 15.29 1.65 1.30
N ALA A 117 16.19 0.90 1.91
CA ALA A 117 17.63 1.03 1.75
C ALA A 117 18.18 -0.27 1.15
N ASP A 118 18.85 -0.18 0.01
CA ASP A 118 19.42 -1.34 -0.71
C ASP A 118 18.41 -2.48 -0.96
N GLY A 119 17.15 -2.14 -1.20
CA GLY A 119 16.06 -3.10 -1.45
C GLY A 119 15.43 -3.71 -0.19
N ILE A 120 15.85 -3.27 1.00
CA ILE A 120 15.32 -3.70 2.29
C ILE A 120 14.40 -2.61 2.82
N ILE A 121 13.19 -2.96 3.25
CA ILE A 121 12.27 -2.02 3.91
C ILE A 121 12.96 -1.50 5.18
N VAL A 122 13.03 -0.18 5.32
CA VAL A 122 13.54 0.49 6.53
C VAL A 122 12.48 1.34 7.23
N ARG A 123 11.39 1.66 6.53
CA ARG A 123 10.30 2.49 7.05
C ARG A 123 8.99 2.15 6.34
N VAL A 124 7.92 2.00 7.12
CA VAL A 124 6.52 1.95 6.66
C VAL A 124 5.75 2.95 7.51
N GLU A 125 5.09 3.93 6.90
CA GLU A 125 4.42 5.01 7.64
C GLU A 125 3.12 5.44 6.98
N ALA A 126 2.11 5.76 7.79
CA ALA A 126 1.01 6.62 7.34
C ALA A 126 1.54 8.04 7.13
N THR A 127 1.13 8.70 6.05
CA THR A 127 1.63 10.04 5.69
C THR A 127 0.60 11.15 5.88
N GLU A 128 -0.67 10.78 6.06
CA GLU A 128 -1.77 11.68 6.34
C GLU A 128 -2.55 11.16 7.54
N VAL A 129 -3.09 12.07 8.34
CA VAL A 129 -3.81 11.76 9.59
C VAL A 129 -5.20 12.38 9.64
N LEU A 130 -5.56 13.18 8.62
CA LEU A 130 -6.86 13.86 8.54
C LEU A 130 -7.68 13.41 7.32
N ARG A 131 -7.06 12.65 6.41
CA ARG A 131 -7.66 12.17 5.17
C ARG A 131 -7.34 10.69 5.04
N GLY A 132 -8.40 9.95 4.84
CA GLY A 132 -8.45 8.50 4.78
C GLY A 132 -9.91 8.06 4.83
N GLY A 133 -10.16 6.82 5.22
CA GLY A 133 -11.48 6.40 5.67
C GLY A 133 -11.51 4.98 6.20
N ASP A 134 -12.71 4.40 6.23
CA ASP A 134 -12.92 3.11 6.91
C ASP A 134 -12.51 1.95 5.98
N ASP A 135 -11.34 1.37 6.22
CA ASP A 135 -10.80 0.32 5.36
C ASP A 135 -11.17 -1.09 5.81
N GLU A 136 -11.31 -2.00 4.85
CA GLU A 136 -11.46 -3.44 5.08
C GLU A 136 -10.30 -4.19 4.42
N ILE A 137 -9.38 -4.68 5.26
CA ILE A 137 -8.16 -5.34 4.85
C ILE A 137 -8.20 -6.80 5.27
N THR A 138 -8.07 -7.71 4.32
CA THR A 138 -7.91 -9.15 4.57
C THR A 138 -6.64 -9.63 3.90
N THR A 139 -5.82 -10.41 4.61
CA THR A 139 -4.66 -11.10 4.03
C THR A 139 -4.77 -12.60 4.24
N GLY A 140 -4.23 -13.39 3.31
CA GLY A 140 -3.98 -14.81 3.53
C GLY A 140 -2.77 -15.06 4.43
N GLY A 141 -2.17 -16.24 4.31
CA GLY A 141 -0.95 -16.57 5.05
C GLY A 141 0.29 -15.86 4.51
N GLY A 142 1.34 -15.74 5.34
CA GLY A 142 2.58 -15.01 5.03
C GLY A 142 2.91 -13.97 6.09
N ASP A 143 4.12 -13.40 6.04
CA ASP A 143 4.46 -12.31 6.94
C ASP A 143 3.84 -11.00 6.42
N ALA A 144 3.12 -10.27 7.27
CA ALA A 144 2.36 -9.09 6.86
C ALA A 144 2.71 -7.85 7.69
N TRP A 145 2.89 -6.71 7.03
CA TRP A 145 2.98 -5.39 7.65
C TRP A 145 1.78 -4.55 7.22
N ILE A 146 0.89 -4.25 8.15
CA ILE A 146 -0.38 -3.58 7.86
C ILE A 146 -0.49 -2.29 8.67
N VAL A 147 -0.86 -1.21 7.99
CA VAL A 147 -1.32 0.05 8.59
C VAL A 147 -2.71 0.30 8.03
N GLY A 148 -3.75 0.43 8.86
CA GLY A 148 -5.09 0.81 8.40
C GLY A 148 -5.04 2.27 7.96
N GLY A 149 -5.07 3.18 8.92
CA GLY A 149 -4.88 4.60 8.63
C GLY A 149 -5.75 5.50 9.48
N THR A 150 -6.34 6.49 8.83
CA THR A 150 -7.33 7.40 9.42
C THR A 150 -8.72 6.88 9.13
N GLY A 151 -9.33 6.23 10.11
CA GLY A 151 -10.69 5.73 9.98
C GLY A 151 -10.98 4.62 10.97
N SER A 152 -12.18 4.05 10.88
CA SER A 152 -12.53 2.85 11.63
C SER A 152 -12.21 1.59 10.81
N ASP A 153 -10.95 1.18 10.87
CA ASP A 153 -10.41 0.10 10.03
C ASP A 153 -10.72 -1.31 10.56
N LYS A 154 -10.92 -2.24 9.63
CA LYS A 154 -11.12 -3.67 9.91
C LYS A 154 -10.03 -4.47 9.25
N ILE A 155 -9.21 -5.12 10.07
CA ILE A 155 -8.06 -5.88 9.60
C ILE A 155 -8.18 -7.34 10.03
N ALA A 156 -8.19 -8.24 9.05
CA ALA A 156 -8.16 -9.68 9.24
C ALA A 156 -6.90 -10.26 8.57
N SER A 157 -5.84 -10.46 9.35
CA SER A 157 -4.61 -11.09 8.85
C SER A 157 -4.66 -12.61 8.99
N GLY A 158 -4.16 -13.33 7.99
CA GLY A 158 -3.96 -14.78 8.05
C GLY A 158 -2.78 -15.22 8.91
N GLU A 159 -2.32 -16.45 8.67
CA GLU A 159 -1.25 -17.09 9.45
C GLU A 159 0.14 -16.53 9.08
N GLY A 160 1.02 -16.30 10.05
CA GLY A 160 2.37 -15.79 9.79
C GLY A 160 2.79 -14.74 10.82
N ARG A 161 3.92 -14.08 10.62
CA ARG A 161 4.30 -12.96 11.49
C ARG A 161 3.65 -11.69 10.95
N GLY A 162 2.64 -11.22 11.67
CA GLY A 162 1.99 -9.94 11.39
C GLY A 162 2.49 -8.82 12.31
N TYR A 163 2.68 -7.63 11.75
CA TYR A 163 2.71 -6.37 12.49
C TYR A 163 1.58 -5.50 11.97
N ILE A 164 0.64 -5.17 12.85
CA ILE A 164 -0.59 -4.48 12.49
C ILE A 164 -0.69 -3.21 13.33
N LEU A 165 -0.87 -2.09 12.65
CA LEU A 165 -1.34 -0.83 13.20
C LEU A 165 -2.75 -0.62 12.63
N ALA A 166 -3.77 -0.67 13.49
CA ALA A 166 -5.14 -0.41 13.04
C ALA A 166 -5.26 1.05 12.60
N ASP A 167 -4.77 1.98 13.41
CA ASP A 167 -4.75 3.39 13.07
C ASP A 167 -3.45 3.81 12.35
N THR A 168 -3.27 5.12 12.23
CA THR A 168 -2.05 5.76 11.75
C THR A 168 -0.81 5.37 12.59
N GLY A 169 0.35 5.38 11.95
CA GLY A 169 1.59 5.19 12.67
C GLY A 169 2.79 4.93 11.78
N LEU A 170 3.83 4.39 12.41
CA LEU A 170 5.15 4.20 11.81
C LEU A 170 5.76 2.88 12.30
N MET A 171 6.31 2.10 11.37
CA MET A 171 7.22 1.00 11.64
C MET A 171 8.60 1.31 11.07
N THR A 172 9.66 1.08 11.86
CA THR A 172 11.04 1.17 11.39
C THR A 172 11.74 -0.18 11.50
N PHE A 173 12.73 -0.39 10.65
CA PHE A 173 13.43 -1.66 10.51
C PHE A 173 14.94 -1.44 10.47
N ASP A 174 15.68 -2.46 10.89
CA ASP A 174 17.13 -2.50 10.70
C ASP A 174 17.54 -2.89 9.27
N ASP A 175 18.85 -2.92 9.03
CA ASP A 175 19.46 -3.28 7.75
C ASP A 175 19.29 -4.76 7.36
N LEU A 176 18.60 -5.55 8.19
CA LEU A 176 18.22 -6.93 7.90
C LEU A 176 16.70 -7.08 7.73
N GLY A 177 15.94 -5.98 7.72
CA GLY A 177 14.48 -5.98 7.58
C GLY A 177 13.75 -6.46 8.83
N ARG A 178 14.39 -6.40 10.01
CA ARG A 178 13.74 -6.74 11.28
C ARG A 178 13.17 -5.47 11.90
N VAL A 179 11.94 -5.54 12.39
CA VAL A 179 11.29 -4.40 13.06
C VAL A 179 12.10 -3.96 14.27
N THR A 180 12.42 -2.66 14.32
CA THR A 180 13.12 -2.00 15.42
C THR A 180 12.21 -1.10 16.26
N GLU A 181 11.18 -0.53 15.65
CA GLU A 181 10.23 0.35 16.31
C GLU A 181 8.85 0.20 15.66
N ILE A 182 7.82 0.28 16.50
CA ILE A 182 6.44 0.42 16.08
C ILE A 182 5.87 1.54 16.95
N THR A 183 5.37 2.59 16.31
CA THR A 183 4.68 3.71 16.96
C THR A 183 3.29 3.80 16.37
N ALA A 184 2.28 3.50 17.18
CA ALA A 184 0.91 3.83 16.88
C ALA A 184 0.64 5.29 17.26
N THR A 185 -0.07 6.02 16.43
CA THR A 185 -0.59 7.35 16.74
C THR A 185 -2.09 7.30 16.68
N ASP A 186 -2.71 7.35 17.84
CA ASP A 186 -4.14 7.63 17.98
C ASP A 186 -4.33 9.13 17.73
N ASP A 187 -5.06 9.48 16.68
CA ASP A 187 -5.43 10.86 16.37
C ASP A 187 -6.60 11.37 17.23
N GLY A 188 -7.14 10.51 18.10
CA GLY A 188 -8.27 10.77 18.99
C GLY A 188 -9.63 10.66 18.32
N SER A 189 -9.71 10.10 17.10
CA SER A 189 -10.91 10.02 16.28
C SER A 189 -11.26 8.56 15.92
N TYR A 190 -12.11 7.94 16.75
CA TYR A 190 -13.07 6.87 16.40
C TYR A 190 -12.55 5.43 16.19
N GLY A 191 -12.77 4.59 17.21
CA GLY A 191 -12.91 3.15 17.06
C GLY A 191 -12.66 2.41 18.37
N ASP A 192 -13.66 1.70 18.92
CA ASP A 192 -13.41 0.76 20.00
C ASP A 192 -12.87 -0.54 19.37
N ASP A 193 -11.57 -0.80 19.56
CA ASP A 193 -10.90 -2.06 19.20
C ASP A 193 -11.54 -3.31 19.83
#